data_AF-A0AAE5XJB9-F1
#
_entry.id   AF-A0AAE5XJB9-F1
#
_cell.length_a   1.000
_cell.length_b   1.000
_cell.length_c   1.000
_cell.angle_alpha   90.00
_cell.angle_beta   90.00
_cell.angle_gamma   90.00
#
_symmetry.space_group_name_H-M   'P 1'
#
loop_
_entity.id
_entity.type
_entity.pdbx_description
1 polymer ?
#
loop_
_entity_poly.entity_id
_entity_poly.type
_entity_poly.pdbx_seq_one_letter_code
_entity_poly.pdbx_strand_id
1 'polypeptide(L)'
;MNKDIWLIYHKSSLSPRSSINMDGSDYMVGVSAVPAREMMEAIELFKEHLREDYMAPMELWKCVKWGSGDYGLESEIGADIEESVTLAQASNTTITTGISSEFLADLEEELVAVKPG
;
A
#
# COMPACT_ATOMS: atom_id res chain seq x y z
N MET A 1 16.90 -14.22 9.80
CA MET A 1 15.78 -13.54 10.50
C MET A 1 14.68 -13.35 9.47
N ASN A 2 13.52 -13.96 9.68
CA ASN A 2 12.38 -13.77 8.77
C ASN A 2 11.85 -12.35 8.95
N LYS A 3 11.56 -11.66 7.84
CA LYS A 3 10.89 -10.36 7.86
C LYS A 3 9.38 -10.59 7.97
N ASP A 4 8.68 -9.67 8.61
CA ASP A 4 7.23 -9.59 8.55
C ASP A 4 6.81 -8.86 7.26
N ILE A 5 5.53 -8.96 6.90
CA ILE A 5 4.96 -8.13 5.84
C ILE A 5 4.15 -7.01 6.47
N TRP A 6 4.42 -5.80 6.03
CA TRP A 6 3.67 -4.60 6.38
C TRP A 6 2.86 -4.15 5.18
N LEU A 7 1.56 -3.96 5.36
CA LEU A 7 0.68 -3.35 4.37
C LEU A 7 0.64 -1.85 4.61
N ILE A 8 0.98 -1.08 3.59
CA ILE A 8 0.92 0.37 3.59
C ILE A 8 -0.15 0.80 2.60
N TYR A 9 -1.19 1.46 3.08
CA TYR A 9 -2.29 2.01 2.29
C TYR A 9 -1.95 3.46 1.98
N HIS A 10 -1.89 3.79 0.69
CA HIS A 10 -1.33 5.06 0.28
C HIS A 10 -1.97 5.63 -0.98
N LYS A 11 -1.82 6.94 -1.10
CA LYS A 11 -1.93 7.69 -2.36
C LYS A 11 -0.55 8.17 -2.74
N SER A 12 -0.12 7.88 -3.96
CA SER A 12 1.21 8.24 -4.47
C SER A 12 1.10 8.92 -5.82
N SER A 13 2.01 9.86 -6.09
CA SER A 13 2.06 10.52 -7.39
C SER A 13 2.49 9.53 -8.47
N LEU A 14 1.82 9.53 -9.62
CA LEU A 14 2.28 8.83 -10.81
C LEU A 14 3.10 9.79 -11.66
N SER A 15 4.37 9.47 -11.83
CA SER A 15 5.18 10.16 -12.83
C SER A 15 4.78 9.65 -14.23
N PRO A 16 4.79 10.49 -15.27
CA PRO A 16 4.69 10.03 -16.66
C PRO A 16 5.79 9.04 -17.06
N ARG A 17 6.84 8.92 -16.24
CA ARG A 17 7.94 7.96 -16.39
C ARG A 17 7.76 6.68 -15.55
N SER A 18 6.72 6.60 -14.73
CA SER A 18 6.42 5.41 -13.94
C SER A 18 5.94 4.28 -14.86
N SER A 19 6.38 3.07 -14.58
CA SER A 19 5.95 1.84 -15.26
C SER A 19 4.46 1.55 -15.10
N ILE A 20 3.80 2.20 -14.14
CA ILE A 20 2.41 1.98 -13.73
C ILE A 20 1.45 3.00 -14.39
N ASN A 21 1.97 4.09 -14.99
CA ASN A 21 1.13 5.11 -15.62
C ASN A 21 0.62 4.64 -17.00
N MET A 22 -0.46 3.85 -17.02
CA MET A 22 -1.09 3.33 -18.24
C MET A 22 -2.28 4.15 -18.74
N ASP A 23 -2.91 4.95 -17.87
CA ASP A 23 -4.14 5.70 -18.16
C ASP A 23 -3.96 7.23 -18.21
N GLY A 24 -2.78 7.74 -17.86
CA GLY A 24 -2.49 9.17 -17.78
C GLY A 24 -2.88 9.82 -16.45
N SER A 25 -3.23 9.04 -15.42
CA SER A 25 -3.54 9.56 -14.09
C SER A 25 -2.32 10.21 -13.42
N ASP A 26 -2.56 11.27 -12.64
CA ASP A 26 -1.52 12.01 -11.90
C ASP A 26 -1.15 11.34 -10.56
N TYR A 27 -1.99 10.42 -10.09
CA TYR A 27 -1.79 9.68 -8.86
C TYR A 27 -2.35 8.26 -8.97
N MET A 28 -1.77 7.37 -8.18
CA MET A 28 -2.34 6.06 -7.89
C MET A 28 -2.76 6.00 -6.45
N VAL A 29 -3.77 5.16 -6.22
CA VAL A 29 -4.11 4.70 -4.89
C VAL A 29 -3.86 3.21 -4.84
N GLY A 30 -3.22 2.75 -3.78
CA GLY A 30 -2.82 1.36 -3.69
C GLY A 30 -2.44 0.90 -2.30
N VAL A 31 -2.10 -0.38 -2.25
CA VAL A 31 -1.53 -1.04 -1.08
C VAL A 31 -0.15 -1.58 -1.47
N SER A 32 0.87 -1.20 -0.70
CA SER A 32 2.20 -1.79 -0.80
C SER A 32 2.39 -2.86 0.27
N ALA A 33 2.73 -4.08 -0.15
CA ALA A 33 3.21 -5.14 0.72
C ALA A 33 4.73 -5.02 0.86
N VAL A 34 5.21 -4.71 2.06
CA VAL A 34 6.61 -4.36 2.34
C VAL A 34 7.22 -5.36 3.32
N PRO A 35 8.23 -6.13 2.90
CA PRO A 35 8.99 -7.00 3.80
C PRO A 35 9.94 -6.20 4.71
N ALA A 36 9.60 -6.10 6.00
CA ALA A 36 10.36 -5.35 7.01
C ALA A 36 10.23 -5.99 8.40
N ARG A 37 11.16 -5.69 9.31
CA ARG A 37 11.13 -6.16 10.70
C ARG A 37 10.25 -5.29 11.58
N GLU A 38 10.19 -4.00 11.29
CA GLU A 38 9.45 -3.01 12.06
C GLU A 38 8.75 -1.99 11.16
N MET A 39 7.74 -1.31 11.71
CA MET A 39 6.90 -0.38 10.97
C MET A 39 7.70 0.76 10.32
N MET A 40 8.66 1.34 11.05
CA MET A 40 9.47 2.44 10.54
C MET A 40 10.37 2.01 9.40
N GLU A 41 10.96 0.81 9.47
CA GLU A 41 11.73 0.22 8.37
C GLU A 41 10.84 0.02 7.14
N ALA A 42 9.60 -0.45 7.31
CA ALA A 42 8.65 -0.63 6.22
C ALA A 42 8.34 0.69 5.49
N ILE A 43 8.11 1.77 6.25
CA ILE A 43 7.80 3.08 5.70
C ILE A 43 8.98 3.63 4.87
N GLU A 44 10.22 3.46 5.35
CA GLU A 44 11.39 3.92 4.60
C GLU A 44 11.62 3.09 3.34
N LEU A 45 11.52 1.76 3.41
CA LEU A 45 11.63 0.87 2.23
C LEU A 45 10.54 1.17 1.18
N PHE A 46 9.33 1.53 1.62
CA PHE A 46 8.28 1.95 0.72
C PHE A 46 8.59 3.27 0.01
N LYS A 47 9.10 4.28 0.73
CA LYS A 47 9.51 5.55 0.12
C LYS A 47 10.64 5.36 -0.88
N GLU A 48 11.59 4.46 -0.58
CA GLU A 48 12.67 4.10 -1.49
C GLU A 48 12.12 3.44 -2.77
N HIS A 49 11.25 2.44 -2.63
CA HIS A 49 10.58 1.78 -3.74
C HIS A 49 9.84 2.77 -4.66
N LEU A 50 9.06 3.70 -4.10
CA LEU A 50 8.40 4.72 -4.91
C LEU A 50 9.39 5.61 -5.66
N ARG A 51 10.49 6.00 -5.01
CA ARG A 51 11.50 6.88 -5.61
C ARG A 51 12.18 6.21 -6.81
N GLU A 52 12.40 4.90 -6.77
CA GLU A 52 12.98 4.14 -7.88
C GLU A 52 12.12 4.24 -9.15
N ASP A 53 10.80 4.32 -9.00
CA ASP A 53 9.83 4.50 -10.09
C ASP A 53 9.45 5.98 -10.34
N TYR A 54 10.26 6.93 -9.83
CA TYR A 54 10.01 8.37 -9.93
C TYR A 54 8.67 8.82 -9.32
N MET A 55 8.16 8.06 -8.36
CA MET A 55 6.95 8.36 -7.61
C MET A 55 7.30 8.93 -6.22
N ALA A 56 6.31 9.53 -5.58
CA ALA A 56 6.42 10.03 -4.22
C ALA A 56 5.10 9.79 -3.47
N PRO A 57 5.16 9.49 -2.16
CA PRO A 57 3.95 9.40 -1.36
C PRO A 57 3.32 10.79 -1.24
N MET A 58 2.01 10.86 -1.48
CA MET A 58 1.19 12.05 -1.25
C MET A 58 0.51 11.93 0.11
N GLU A 59 -0.13 10.79 0.36
CA GLU A 59 -0.82 10.49 1.61
C GLU A 59 -0.55 9.05 2.04
N LEU A 60 -0.43 8.86 3.35
CA LEU A 60 -0.33 7.55 4.01
C LEU A 60 -1.52 7.42 4.95
N TRP A 61 -2.40 6.47 4.70
CA TRP A 61 -3.62 6.32 5.49
C TRP A 61 -3.47 5.27 6.58
N LYS A 62 -2.83 4.15 6.26
CA LYS A 62 -2.66 3.05 7.21
C LYS A 62 -1.34 2.32 6.98
N CYS A 63 -0.72 1.88 8.07
CA CYS A 63 0.40 0.95 8.06
C CYS A 63 0.15 -0.15 9.09
N VAL A 64 -0.03 -1.39 8.63
CA VAL A 64 -0.41 -2.52 9.50
C VAL A 64 0.42 -3.75 9.19
N LYS A 65 0.66 -4.56 10.20
CA LYS A 65 1.34 -5.85 10.05
C LYS A 65 0.36 -6.89 9.49
N TRP A 66 0.74 -7.57 8.42
CA TRP A 66 0.02 -8.72 7.90
C TRP A 66 -0.08 -9.83 8.95
N GLY A 67 -1.26 -10.42 9.05
CA GLY A 67 -1.65 -11.42 10.04
C GLY A 67 -2.07 -10.87 11.40
N SER A 68 -2.06 -9.55 11.63
CA SER A 68 -2.39 -8.97 12.95
C SER A 68 -3.89 -8.92 13.25
N GLY A 69 -4.75 -9.10 12.23
CA GLY A 69 -6.21 -9.03 12.37
C GLY A 69 -6.77 -7.61 12.44
N ASP A 70 -5.92 -6.57 12.47
CA ASP A 70 -6.32 -5.16 12.54
C ASP A 70 -6.16 -4.48 11.16
N TYR A 71 -6.83 -5.02 10.15
CA TYR A 71 -6.80 -4.42 8.81
C TYR A 71 -7.75 -3.24 8.67
N GLY A 72 -8.73 -3.11 9.59
CA GLY A 72 -9.67 -1.98 9.62
C GLY A 72 -10.43 -1.76 8.33
N LEU A 73 -10.47 -2.79 7.47
CA LEU A 73 -11.20 -2.95 6.23
C LEU A 73 -11.58 -4.44 6.24
N GLU A 74 -12.59 -4.80 7.04
CA GLU A 74 -13.02 -6.20 7.16
C GLU A 74 -13.68 -6.71 5.87
N SER A 75 -14.10 -5.81 4.97
CA SER A 75 -14.56 -6.18 3.63
C SER A 75 -13.42 -6.10 2.63
N GLU A 76 -12.87 -7.29 2.35
CA GLU A 76 -12.03 -7.59 1.19
C GLU A 76 -10.61 -7.03 1.21
N ILE A 77 -9.74 -7.71 1.97
CA ILE A 77 -8.41 -7.99 1.40
C ILE A 77 -8.68 -8.79 0.11
N GLY A 78 -8.73 -8.08 -1.03
CA GLY A 78 -8.95 -8.69 -2.33
C GLY A 78 -7.82 -9.67 -2.67
N ALA A 79 -8.09 -10.60 -3.60
CA ALA A 79 -7.11 -11.59 -4.05
C ALA A 79 -5.77 -10.95 -4.49
N ASP A 80 -5.83 -9.71 -5.00
CA ASP A 80 -4.67 -8.94 -5.44
C ASP A 80 -3.72 -8.55 -4.28
N ILE A 81 -4.25 -8.26 -3.10
CA ILE A 81 -3.43 -7.96 -1.91
C ILE A 81 -2.80 -9.25 -1.39
N GLU A 82 -3.55 -10.36 -1.34
CA GLU A 82 -2.99 -11.67 -0.94
C GLU A 82 -1.89 -12.14 -1.89
N GLU A 83 -2.08 -11.94 -3.21
CA GLU A 83 -1.06 -12.23 -4.21
C GLU A 83 0.17 -11.34 -4.01
N SER A 84 -0.03 -10.03 -3.80
CA SER A 84 1.06 -9.08 -3.53
C SER A 84 1.85 -9.46 -2.28
N VAL A 85 1.17 -9.88 -1.21
CA VAL A 85 1.81 -10.39 0.01
C VAL A 85 2.63 -11.64 -0.30
N THR A 86 2.05 -12.59 -1.03
CA THR A 86 2.72 -13.85 -1.39
C THR A 86 3.98 -13.60 -2.21
N LEU A 87 3.90 -12.71 -3.20
CA LEU A 87 5.03 -12.32 -4.03
C LEU A 87 6.09 -11.55 -3.23
N ALA A 88 5.68 -10.63 -2.36
CA ALA A 88 6.59 -9.88 -1.50
C ALA A 88 7.33 -10.81 -0.52
N GLN A 89 6.64 -11.81 0.04
CA GLN A 89 7.25 -12.84 0.89
C GLN A 89 8.26 -13.70 0.14
N ALA A 90 7.91 -14.16 -1.06
CA ALA A 90 8.78 -15.03 -1.86
C ALA A 90 10.02 -14.31 -2.39
N SER A 91 9.87 -13.04 -2.80
CA SER A 91 10.95 -12.24 -3.39
C SER A 91 11.73 -11.42 -2.38
N ASN A 92 11.18 -11.19 -1.18
CA ASN A 92 11.69 -10.23 -0.19
C ASN A 92 11.87 -8.81 -0.77
N THR A 93 10.96 -8.41 -1.66
CA THR A 93 10.88 -7.08 -2.27
C THR A 93 9.52 -6.43 -2.03
N THR A 94 9.45 -5.10 -2.13
CA THR A 94 8.19 -4.36 -2.04
C THR A 94 7.37 -4.59 -3.31
N ILE A 95 6.11 -4.99 -3.12
CA ILE A 95 5.15 -5.15 -4.22
C ILE A 95 4.00 -4.18 -3.97
N THR A 96 3.68 -3.37 -4.98
CA THR A 96 2.59 -2.39 -4.91
C THR A 96 1.48 -2.80 -5.87
N THR A 97 0.25 -2.89 -5.34
CA THR A 97 -0.94 -3.12 -6.15
C THR A 97 -1.87 -1.91 -6.10
N GLY A 98 -2.47 -1.56 -7.23
CA GLY A 98 -3.48 -0.52 -7.30
C GLY A 98 -4.82 -1.03 -6.74
N ILE A 99 -5.59 -0.17 -6.10
CA ILE A 99 -6.95 -0.48 -5.67
C ILE A 99 -7.96 0.30 -6.53
N SER A 100 -9.13 -0.30 -6.77
CA SER A 100 -10.15 0.31 -7.62
C SER A 100 -10.70 1.61 -7.02
N SER A 101 -11.29 2.45 -7.86
CA SER A 101 -11.95 3.69 -7.43
C SER A 101 -13.15 3.45 -6.52
N GLU A 102 -13.74 2.26 -6.55
CA GLU A 102 -14.84 1.87 -5.66
C GLU A 102 -14.31 1.64 -4.24
N PHE A 103 -13.19 0.93 -4.12
CA PHE A 103 -12.50 0.74 -2.84
C PHE A 103 -12.00 2.06 -2.24
N LEU A 104 -11.62 3.03 -3.09
CA LEU A 104 -11.28 4.37 -2.65
C LEU A 104 -12.45 5.06 -1.93
N ALA A 105 -13.67 4.94 -2.47
CA ALA A 105 -14.84 5.58 -1.90
C ALA A 105 -15.18 5.00 -0.51
N ASP A 106 -15.07 3.67 -0.36
CA ASP A 106 -15.30 2.99 0.92
C ASP A 106 -14.23 3.37 1.96
N LEU A 107 -12.96 3.44 1.54
CA LEU A 107 -11.85 3.86 2.41
C LEU A 107 -12.02 5.31 2.88
N GLU A 108 -12.41 6.22 2.00
CA GLU A 108 -12.68 7.62 2.34
C GLU A 108 -13.86 7.74 3.32
N GLU A 109 -14.93 6.96 3.14
CA GLU A 109 -16.08 6.94 4.05
C GLU A 109 -15.70 6.41 5.44
N GLU A 110 -14.90 5.34 5.52
CA GLU A 110 -14.45 4.74 6.78
C GLU A 110 -13.45 5.64 7.52
N LEU A 111 -12.52 6.29 6.81
CA LEU A 111 -11.62 7.31 7.39
C LEU A 111 -12.38 8.54 7.92
N VAL A 112 -13.51 8.91 7.30
CA VAL A 112 -14.38 9.99 7.78
C VAL A 112 -15.24 9.54 8.98
N ALA A 113 -15.58 8.26 9.08
CA ALA A 113 -16.34 7.69 10.19
C ALA A 113 -15.50 7.62 11.49
N VAL A 114 -14.17 7.47 11.38
CA VAL A 114 -13.23 7.60 12.50
C VAL A 114 -12.94 9.07 12.81
N LYS A 115 -13.99 9.86 13.12
CA LYS A 115 -13.79 11.19 13.73
C LYS A 115 -13.30 11.03 15.18
N PRO A 116 -12.40 11.90 15.67
CA PRO A 116 -11.92 11.83 17.03
C PRO A 116 -13.09 12.13 17.99
N GLY A 117 -13.41 11.16 18.85
CA GLY A 117 -14.18 11.39 20.06
C GLY A 117 -13.37 12.15 21.10
#